data_AF-A0A2R5L929-F1
#
_entry.id   AF-A0A2R5L929-F1
#
_cell.length_a   1.000
_cell.length_b   1.000
_cell.length_c   1.000
_cell.angle_alpha   90.00
_cell.angle_beta   90.00
_cell.angle_gamma   90.00
#
_symmetry.space_group_name_H-M   'P 1'
#
loop_
_entity.id
_entity.type
_entity.pdbx_description
1 polymer ?
#
loop_
_entity_poly.entity_id
_entity_poly.type
_entity_poly.pdbx_seq_one_letter_code
_entity_poly.pdbx_strand_id
1 'polypeptide(L)'
;CSALATQGHHQPLVNVWRIVFTSANSRHHVVAWNLLRGVRGTSPFVERKIHGIVRIAIDRDDMDIVHRLLEVVLYLEIESCYTQVFSTLLEFYCDRNDVRNARATFDHAQSRKISLYPVTFYRYTCFLSSHGLRIPQEILSVKYPSTRKPSGPKFRF
;
A
#
# COMPACT_ATOMS: atom_id res chain seq x y z
N CYS A 1 -7.37 -24.72 13.56
CA CYS A 1 -7.58 -23.86 12.37
C CYS A 1 -6.97 -24.44 11.10
N SER A 2 -5.70 -24.83 11.08
CA SER A 2 -5.08 -25.41 9.88
C SER A 2 -5.80 -26.66 9.37
N ALA A 3 -6.20 -27.56 10.28
CA ALA A 3 -7.02 -28.74 9.96
C ALA A 3 -8.42 -28.42 9.38
N LEU A 4 -8.99 -27.26 9.74
CA LEU A 4 -10.27 -26.79 9.19
C LEU A 4 -10.06 -26.17 7.80
N ALA A 5 -8.94 -25.49 7.58
CA ALA A 5 -8.58 -24.94 6.28
C ALA A 5 -8.30 -26.03 5.24
N THR A 6 -7.71 -27.17 5.65
CA THR A 6 -7.57 -28.35 4.77
C THR A 6 -8.91 -28.99 4.39
N GLN A 7 -9.96 -28.70 5.15
CA GLN A 7 -11.35 -29.10 4.86
C GLN A 7 -12.14 -28.00 4.11
N GLY A 8 -11.47 -26.92 3.65
CA GLY A 8 -12.09 -25.81 2.92
C GLY A 8 -12.69 -24.70 3.80
N HIS A 9 -12.63 -24.82 5.12
CA HIS A 9 -13.10 -23.79 6.05
C HIS A 9 -12.01 -22.73 6.30
N HIS A 10 -11.86 -21.81 5.35
CA HIS A 10 -10.81 -20.78 5.40
C HIS A 10 -11.15 -19.58 6.31
N GLN A 11 -12.44 -19.29 6.56
CA GLN A 11 -12.86 -18.12 7.35
C GLN A 11 -12.31 -18.11 8.79
N PRO A 12 -12.35 -19.22 9.57
CA PRO A 12 -11.78 -19.25 10.92
C PRO A 12 -10.26 -19.05 10.91
N LEU A 13 -9.55 -19.64 9.94
CA LEU A 13 -8.11 -19.48 9.78
C LEU A 13 -7.76 -17.99 9.55
N VAL A 14 -8.44 -17.34 8.61
CA VAL A 14 -8.17 -15.93 8.28
C VAL A 14 -8.57 -14.98 9.42
N ASN A 15 -9.60 -15.31 10.20
CA ASN A 15 -9.93 -14.53 11.40
C ASN A 15 -8.82 -14.62 12.46
N VAL A 16 -8.29 -15.82 12.72
CA VAL A 16 -7.15 -15.99 13.64
C VAL A 16 -5.92 -15.28 13.09
N TRP A 17 -5.62 -15.46 11.81
CA TRP A 17 -4.54 -14.76 11.11
C TRP A 17 -4.62 -13.25 11.33
N ARG A 18 -5.77 -12.62 11.10
CA ARG A 18 -5.94 -11.17 11.30
C ARG A 18 -5.57 -10.75 12.73
N ILE A 19 -6.03 -11.49 13.74
CA ILE A 19 -5.77 -11.17 15.14
C ILE A 19 -4.27 -11.21 15.42
N VAL A 20 -3.59 -12.29 15.05
CA VAL A 20 -2.14 -12.43 15.29
C VAL A 20 -1.33 -11.45 14.44
N PHE A 21 -1.78 -11.17 13.21
CA PHE A 21 -1.15 -10.25 12.27
C PHE A 21 -1.10 -8.81 12.82
N THR A 22 -2.23 -8.34 13.37
CA THR A 22 -2.35 -7.00 13.98
C THR A 22 -1.90 -6.93 15.44
N SER A 23 -1.29 -7.99 15.97
CA SER A 23 -0.80 -8.00 17.34
C SER A 23 0.47 -7.13 17.48
N ALA A 24 0.58 -6.42 18.61
CA ALA A 24 1.79 -5.68 18.97
C ALA A 24 2.96 -6.62 19.35
N ASN A 25 2.69 -7.90 19.65
CA ASN A 25 3.75 -8.85 19.98
C ASN A 25 4.40 -9.40 18.70
N SER A 26 5.68 -9.09 18.51
CA SER A 26 6.47 -9.50 17.34
C SER A 26 6.52 -11.01 17.12
N ARG A 27 6.43 -11.83 18.19
CA ARG A 27 6.37 -13.29 18.06
C ARG A 27 5.14 -13.76 17.28
N HIS A 28 4.03 -13.00 17.34
CA HIS A 28 2.81 -13.32 16.61
C HIS A 28 2.92 -13.04 15.11
N HIS A 29 3.89 -12.24 14.66
CA HIS A 29 4.05 -11.90 13.25
C HIS A 29 4.51 -13.10 12.42
N VAL A 30 5.48 -13.87 12.95
CA VAL A 30 5.95 -15.12 12.33
C VAL A 30 4.82 -16.15 12.29
N VAL A 31 4.02 -16.24 13.36
CA VAL A 31 2.84 -17.11 13.41
C VAL A 31 1.82 -16.69 12.34
N ALA A 32 1.55 -15.38 12.19
CA ALA A 32 0.65 -14.87 11.16
C ALA A 32 1.09 -15.27 9.76
N TRP A 33 2.38 -15.11 9.43
CA TRP A 33 2.92 -15.52 8.13
C TRP A 33 2.73 -17.02 7.87
N ASN A 34 3.08 -17.84 8.86
CA ASN A 34 2.98 -19.29 8.75
C ASN A 34 1.55 -19.81 8.64
N LEU A 35 0.55 -19.08 9.15
CA LEU A 35 -0.86 -19.47 9.04
C LEU A 35 -1.38 -19.41 7.58
N LEU A 36 -0.86 -18.48 6.77
CA LEU A 36 -1.28 -18.35 5.37
C LEU A 36 -0.36 -19.11 4.41
N ARG A 37 0.91 -19.31 4.79
CA ARG A 37 1.91 -19.94 3.93
C ARG A 37 1.49 -21.35 3.53
N GLY A 38 1.35 -21.60 2.23
CA GLY A 38 1.02 -22.92 1.68
C GLY A 38 -0.47 -23.30 1.75
N VAL A 39 -1.34 -22.47 2.32
CA VAL A 39 -2.79 -22.71 2.32
C VAL A 39 -3.41 -22.04 1.09
N ARG A 40 -3.73 -22.83 0.06
CA ARG A 40 -4.39 -22.33 -1.15
C ARG A 40 -5.83 -21.91 -0.84
N GLY A 41 -6.38 -20.98 -1.63
CA GLY A 41 -7.78 -20.54 -1.54
C GLY A 41 -8.09 -19.51 -0.46
N THR A 42 -7.08 -19.00 0.26
CA THR A 42 -7.28 -17.98 1.31
C THR A 42 -7.42 -16.56 0.77
N SER A 43 -6.97 -16.27 -0.45
CA SER A 43 -6.91 -14.90 -1.00
C SER A 43 -8.23 -14.12 -0.88
N PRO A 44 -9.41 -14.65 -1.27
CA PRO A 44 -10.68 -13.91 -1.16
C PRO A 44 -11.11 -13.63 0.29
N PHE A 45 -10.65 -14.44 1.23
CA PHE A 45 -10.93 -14.26 2.65
C PHE A 45 -10.01 -13.20 3.25
N VAL A 46 -8.74 -13.22 2.87
CA VAL A 46 -7.74 -12.22 3.27
C VAL A 46 -8.12 -10.84 2.72
N GLU A 47 -8.51 -10.77 1.45
CA GLU A 47 -8.95 -9.55 0.77
C GLU A 47 -10.00 -8.80 1.59
N ARG A 48 -11.02 -9.50 2.06
CA ARG A 48 -12.10 -8.93 2.91
C ARG A 48 -11.63 -8.38 4.25
N LYS A 49 -10.41 -8.67 4.69
CA LYS A 49 -9.83 -8.16 5.94
C LYS A 49 -8.89 -6.98 5.74
N ILE A 50 -8.39 -6.75 4.53
CA ILE A 50 -7.34 -5.76 4.24
C ILE A 50 -7.77 -4.36 4.69
N HIS A 51 -8.96 -3.91 4.31
CA HIS A 51 -9.45 -2.59 4.70
C HIS A 51 -9.46 -2.38 6.23
N GLY A 52 -9.91 -3.39 6.98
CA GLY A 52 -9.90 -3.34 8.45
C GLY A 52 -8.51 -3.36 9.06
N ILE A 53 -7.53 -4.02 8.42
CA ILE A 53 -6.13 -4.02 8.85
C ILE A 53 -5.47 -2.67 8.57
N VAL A 54 -5.71 -2.09 7.39
CA VAL A 54 -5.22 -0.75 7.03
C VAL A 54 -5.75 0.29 8.01
N ARG A 55 -7.04 0.24 8.38
CA ARG A 55 -7.60 1.14 9.39
C ARG A 55 -6.90 0.99 10.75
N ILE A 56 -6.64 -0.24 11.19
CA ILE A 56 -5.89 -0.49 12.43
C ILE A 56 -4.47 0.09 12.37
N ALA A 57 -3.80 -0.03 11.22
CA ALA A 57 -2.46 0.54 11.03
C ALA A 57 -2.49 2.07 11.15
N ILE A 58 -3.46 2.73 10.50
CA ILE A 58 -3.64 4.18 10.57
C ILE A 58 -3.99 4.63 12.00
N ASP A 59 -4.97 3.98 12.64
CA ASP A 59 -5.42 4.33 14.00
C ASP A 59 -4.29 4.22 15.04
N ARG A 60 -3.29 3.36 14.78
CA ARG A 60 -2.14 3.12 15.66
C ARG A 60 -0.86 3.82 15.23
N ASP A 61 -0.88 4.53 14.10
CA ASP A 61 0.32 5.02 13.42
C ASP A 61 1.42 3.93 13.26
N ASP A 62 0.98 2.70 12.97
CA ASP A 62 1.84 1.51 12.89
C ASP A 62 2.09 1.13 11.41
N MET A 63 3.16 1.72 10.86
CA MET A 63 3.60 1.47 9.48
C MET A 63 4.09 0.03 9.25
N ASP A 64 4.59 -0.65 10.29
CA ASP A 64 5.08 -2.03 10.19
C ASP A 64 3.94 -3.00 9.83
N ILE A 65 2.71 -2.72 10.29
CA ILE A 65 1.53 -3.47 9.86
C ILE A 65 1.35 -3.36 8.34
N VAL A 66 1.51 -2.16 7.76
CA VAL A 66 1.30 -1.95 6.33
C VAL A 66 2.42 -2.58 5.49
N HIS A 67 3.66 -2.57 5.98
CA HIS A 67 4.77 -3.28 5.35
C HIS A 67 4.52 -4.78 5.27
N ARG A 68 4.16 -5.40 6.39
CA ARG A 68 3.82 -6.82 6.42
C ARG A 68 2.58 -7.11 5.56
N LEU A 69 1.66 -6.14 5.43
CA LEU A 69 0.46 -6.30 4.62
C LEU A 69 0.82 -6.27 3.14
N LEU A 70 1.77 -5.42 2.73
CA LEU A 70 2.33 -5.40 1.38
C LEU A 70 2.90 -6.78 1.01
N GLU A 71 3.70 -7.38 1.89
CA GLU A 71 4.24 -8.74 1.65
C GLU A 71 3.13 -9.77 1.44
N VAL A 72 2.06 -9.72 2.24
CA VAL A 72 0.93 -10.65 2.13
C VAL A 72 0.17 -10.44 0.82
N VAL A 73 -0.17 -9.20 0.44
CA VAL A 73 -0.94 -8.96 -0.80
C VAL A 73 -0.13 -9.31 -2.04
N LEU A 74 1.19 -9.09 -2.02
CA LEU A 74 2.08 -9.48 -3.11
C LEU A 74 2.23 -11.00 -3.19
N TYR A 75 2.37 -11.69 -2.05
CA TYR A 75 2.49 -13.15 -2.01
C TYR A 75 1.22 -13.87 -2.45
N LEU A 76 0.05 -13.35 -2.07
CA LEU A 76 -1.25 -13.91 -2.43
C LEU A 76 -1.83 -13.35 -3.73
N GLU A 77 -1.11 -12.45 -4.41
CA GLU A 77 -1.48 -11.80 -5.66
C GLU A 77 -2.87 -11.11 -5.60
N ILE A 78 -3.17 -10.42 -4.50
CA ILE A 78 -4.45 -9.73 -4.28
C ILE A 78 -4.39 -8.34 -4.93
N GLU A 79 -4.43 -8.30 -6.26
CA GLU A 79 -4.21 -7.08 -7.04
C GLU A 79 -5.23 -5.96 -6.75
N SER A 80 -6.48 -6.33 -6.45
CA SER A 80 -7.55 -5.40 -6.06
C SER A 80 -7.19 -4.52 -4.87
N CYS A 81 -6.23 -4.96 -4.05
CA CYS A 81 -5.82 -4.27 -2.83
C CYS A 81 -4.49 -3.52 -2.96
N TYR A 82 -3.79 -3.63 -4.09
CA TYR A 82 -2.52 -2.95 -4.30
C TYR A 82 -2.66 -1.44 -4.17
N THR A 83 -3.67 -0.84 -4.82
CA THR A 83 -3.92 0.60 -4.72
C THR A 83 -4.04 1.08 -3.28
N GLN A 84 -4.80 0.36 -2.45
CA GLN A 84 -5.00 0.74 -1.06
C GLN A 84 -3.69 0.66 -0.27
N VAL A 85 -2.99 -0.46 -0.34
CA VAL A 85 -1.78 -0.71 0.45
C VAL A 85 -0.64 0.23 0.04
N PHE A 86 -0.39 0.40 -1.25
CA PHE A 86 0.64 1.32 -1.75
C PHE A 86 0.32 2.78 -1.42
N SER A 87 -0.95 3.18 -1.54
CA SER A 87 -1.35 4.56 -1.19
C SER A 87 -1.12 4.82 0.30
N THR A 88 -1.53 3.90 1.18
CA THR A 88 -1.31 4.05 2.63
C THR A 88 0.19 4.09 2.98
N LEU A 89 1.03 3.23 2.39
CA LEU A 89 2.48 3.31 2.61
C LEU A 89 3.06 4.65 2.18
N LEU A 90 2.67 5.14 1.00
CA LEU A 90 3.16 6.40 0.48
C LEU A 90 2.79 7.58 1.40
N GLU A 91 1.57 7.58 1.92
CA GLU A 91 1.12 8.57 2.90
C GLU A 91 1.96 8.53 4.17
N PHE A 92 2.20 7.34 4.73
CA PHE A 92 3.04 7.18 5.91
C PHE A 92 4.46 7.69 5.72
N TYR A 93 5.06 7.47 4.54
CA TYR A 93 6.40 8.00 4.25
C TYR A 93 6.41 9.52 4.07
N CYS A 94 5.39 10.08 3.44
CA CYS A 94 5.24 11.53 3.35
C CYS A 94 5.14 12.15 4.76
N ASP A 95 4.40 11.51 5.67
CA ASP A 95 4.18 11.99 7.04
C ASP A 95 5.41 11.89 7.92
N ARG A 96 6.24 10.87 7.69
CA ARG A 96 7.54 10.71 8.37
C ARG A 96 8.68 11.47 7.70
N ASN A 97 8.38 12.30 6.70
CA ASN A 97 9.37 13.03 5.92
C ASN A 97 10.44 12.15 5.26
N ASP A 98 10.08 10.92 4.89
CA ASP A 98 10.98 9.91 4.32
C ASP A 98 10.93 9.94 2.79
N VAL A 99 11.69 10.86 2.21
CA VAL A 99 11.76 11.07 0.76
C VAL A 99 12.21 9.81 0.01
N ARG A 100 13.19 9.08 0.55
CA ARG A 100 13.79 7.94 -0.14
C ARG A 100 12.77 6.83 -0.31
N ASN A 101 12.10 6.45 0.77
CA ASN A 101 11.15 5.35 0.73
C ASN A 101 9.81 5.76 0.09
N ALA A 102 9.41 7.04 0.18
CA ALA A 102 8.29 7.57 -0.59
C ALA A 102 8.53 7.42 -2.11
N ARG A 103 9.71 7.83 -2.59
CA ARG A 103 10.07 7.68 -4.01
C ARG A 103 10.13 6.22 -4.43
N ALA A 104 10.80 5.36 -3.65
CA ALA A 104 10.88 3.94 -3.95
C ALA A 104 9.49 3.28 -4.04
N THR A 105 8.58 3.64 -3.14
CA THR A 105 7.19 3.15 -3.15
C THR A 105 6.42 3.63 -4.37
N PHE A 106 6.57 4.90 -4.74
CA PHE A 106 5.95 5.46 -5.94
C PHE A 106 6.48 4.78 -7.21
N ASP A 107 7.80 4.64 -7.35
CA ASP A 107 8.43 4.01 -8.51
C ASP A 107 8.00 2.53 -8.64
N HIS A 108 7.89 1.82 -7.52
CA HIS A 108 7.36 0.45 -7.51
C HIS A 108 5.90 0.41 -7.98
N ALA A 109 5.04 1.31 -7.47
CA ALA A 109 3.66 1.40 -7.93
C ALA A 109 3.58 1.65 -9.45
N GLN A 110 4.39 2.57 -9.99
CA GLN A 110 4.45 2.85 -11.43
C GLN A 110 4.94 1.64 -12.24
N SER A 111 6.01 0.97 -11.80
CA SER A 111 6.57 -0.20 -12.49
C SER A 111 5.57 -1.34 -12.64
N ARG A 112 4.64 -1.46 -11.68
CA ARG A 112 3.55 -2.44 -11.67
C ARG A 112 2.22 -1.91 -12.19
N LYS A 113 2.19 -0.68 -12.72
CA LYS A 113 0.98 0.00 -13.20
C LYS A 113 -0.15 0.05 -12.15
N ILE A 114 0.23 0.15 -10.87
CA ILE A 114 -0.71 0.28 -9.76
C ILE A 114 -1.18 1.73 -9.72
N SER A 115 -2.48 1.94 -9.90
CA SER A 115 -3.08 3.26 -9.72
C SER A 115 -3.08 3.62 -8.23
N LEU A 116 -2.62 4.82 -7.89
CA LEU A 116 -2.71 5.36 -6.52
C LEU A 116 -3.99 6.17 -6.36
N TYR A 117 -4.49 6.33 -5.13
CA TYR A 117 -5.63 7.21 -4.91
C TYR A 117 -5.29 8.66 -5.32
N PRO A 118 -6.21 9.40 -5.96
CA PRO A 118 -5.95 10.77 -6.41
C PRO A 118 -5.48 11.71 -5.31
N VAL A 119 -6.04 11.56 -4.09
CA VAL A 119 -5.65 12.35 -2.92
C VAL A 119 -4.22 12.04 -2.48
N THR A 120 -3.88 10.76 -2.37
CA THR A 120 -2.52 10.31 -2.05
C THR A 120 -1.50 10.81 -3.07
N PHE A 121 -1.86 10.73 -4.35
CA PHE A 121 -1.04 11.23 -5.44
C PHE A 121 -0.79 12.73 -5.32
N TYR A 122 -1.84 13.52 -5.10
CA TYR A 122 -1.71 14.97 -4.86
C TYR A 122 -0.81 15.25 -3.64
N ARG A 123 -1.02 14.55 -2.52
CA ARG A 123 -0.18 14.69 -1.33
C ARG A 123 1.29 14.44 -1.62
N TYR A 124 1.62 13.37 -2.34
CA TYR A 124 2.99 13.07 -2.74
C TYR A 124 3.59 14.17 -3.61
N THR A 125 2.82 14.79 -4.51
CA THR A 125 3.35 15.93 -5.32
C THR A 125 3.67 17.15 -4.49
N CYS A 126 2.81 17.49 -3.53
CA CYS A 126 3.05 18.58 -2.59
C CYS A 126 4.28 18.29 -1.73
N PHE A 127 4.42 17.04 -1.28
CA PHE A 127 5.59 16.56 -0.53
C PHE A 127 6.89 16.68 -1.33
N LEU A 128 6.91 16.30 -2.61
CA LEU A 128 8.09 16.50 -3.46
C LEU A 128 8.40 17.98 -3.67
N SER A 129 7.37 18.80 -3.91
CA SER A 129 7.54 20.24 -4.12
C SER A 129 8.10 20.95 -2.90
N SER A 130 7.69 20.56 -1.68
CA SER A 130 8.22 21.15 -0.44
C SER A 130 9.71 20.83 -0.23
N HIS A 131 10.21 19.75 -0.82
CA HIS A 131 11.62 19.35 -0.82
C HIS A 131 12.41 19.91 -2.02
N GLY A 132 11.79 20.74 -2.87
CA GLY A 132 12.42 21.26 -4.08
C GLY A 132 12.72 20.18 -5.13
N LEU A 133 12.06 19.02 -5.03
CA LEU A 133 12.29 17.89 -5.93
C LEU A 133 11.43 18.00 -7.19
N ARG A 134 12.01 17.57 -8.31
CA ARG A 134 11.30 17.52 -9.59
C ARG A 134 10.12 16.54 -9.50
N ILE A 135 8.93 17.03 -9.81
CA ILE A 135 7.71 16.23 -9.92
C ILE A 135 7.82 15.37 -11.20
N PRO A 136 7.67 14.03 -11.12
CA PRO A 136 7.70 13.16 -12.30
C PRO A 136 6.68 13.58 -13.38
N GLN A 137 7.04 13.44 -14.66
CA GLN A 137 6.20 13.92 -15.77
C GLN A 137 4.89 13.14 -15.88
N GLU A 138 4.91 11.87 -15.48
CA GLU A 138 3.76 10.98 -15.36
C GLU A 138 2.72 11.56 -14.40
N ILE A 139 3.17 12.36 -13.42
CA ILE A 139 2.29 13.05 -12.50
C ILE A 139 1.66 14.29 -13.13
N LEU A 140 2.45 15.05 -13.85
CA LEU A 140 1.97 16.23 -14.55
C LEU A 140 0.97 15.86 -15.66
N SER A 141 1.15 14.71 -16.32
CA SER A 141 0.21 14.25 -17.36
C SER A 141 -1.13 13.78 -16.80
N VAL A 142 -1.18 13.19 -15.59
CA VAL A 142 -2.45 12.82 -14.94
C VAL A 142 -3.22 14.06 -14.46
N LYS A 143 -2.52 15.08 -13.95
CA LYS A 143 -3.15 16.33 -13.48
C LYS A 143 -3.49 17.30 -14.62
N TYR A 144 -2.72 17.27 -15.71
CA TYR A 144 -2.89 18.10 -16.91
C TYR A 144 -2.95 17.22 -18.17
N PRO A 145 -4.01 16.40 -18.35
CA PRO A 145 -4.12 15.40 -19.42
C PRO A 145 -4.10 15.97 -20.84
N SER A 146 -4.23 17.29 -20.99
CA SER A 146 -4.15 17.97 -22.28
C SER A 146 -3.92 19.46 -22.07
N THR A 147 -2.76 19.83 -21.55
CA THR A 147 -2.17 21.07 -22.06
C THR A 147 -1.29 20.69 -23.26
N ARG A 148 -1.83 20.88 -24.47
CA ARG A 148 -1.00 21.51 -25.52
C ARG A 148 -0.17 22.56 -24.78
N LYS A 149 1.17 22.48 -24.86
CA LYS A 149 2.10 23.48 -24.28
C LYS A 149 1.34 24.79 -24.07
N PRO A 150 1.05 25.23 -22.83
CA PRO A 150 0.50 26.56 -22.71
C PRO A 150 1.53 27.47 -23.37
N SER A 151 1.11 28.19 -24.40
CA SER A 151 1.86 29.33 -24.91
C SER A 151 1.82 30.41 -23.84
N GLY A 152 2.46 30.14 -22.70
CA GLY A 152 2.72 31.11 -21.66
C GLY A 152 3.75 32.11 -22.18
N PRO A 153 3.69 33.37 -21.72
CA PRO A 153 4.58 34.41 -22.19
C PRO A 153 6.03 34.00 -21.95
N LYS A 154 6.87 34.19 -22.97
CA LYS A 154 8.32 34.04 -22.86
C LYS A 154 8.82 35.10 -21.89
N PHE A 155 9.04 34.74 -20.63
CA PHE A 155 9.86 35.57 -19.76
C PHE A 155 11.30 35.49 -20.29
N ARG A 156 11.75 36.59 -20.89
CA ARG A 156 13.17 36.85 -21.13
C ARG A 156 13.75 37.29 -19.80
N PHE A 157 14.69 36.51 -19.28
CA PHE A 157 15.70 37.02 -18.35
C PHE A 157 16.76 37.76 -19.15
#